data_AF-A0A7V6SIR6-F1
#
_entry.id   AF-A0A7V6SIR6-F1
#
_cell.length_a   1.000
_cell.length_b   1.000
_cell.length_c   1.000
_cell.angle_alpha   90.00
_cell.angle_beta   90.00
_cell.angle_gamma   90.00
#
_symmetry.space_group_name_H-M   'P 1'
#
loop_
_entity.id
_entity.type
_entity.pdbx_description
1 polymer ?
#
loop_
_entity_poly.entity_id
_entity_poly.type
_entity_poly.pdbx_seq_one_letter_code
_entity_poly.pdbx_strand_id
1 'polypeptide(L)' 'MKLGVARGVVRAAGRAGILAAILRAVLAVVLAPILVLPAPAYADGDPSEDVIRSLAVDMQVGSDGVIQVTETYEWDFAGA' A
#
# COMPACT_ATOMS: atom_id res chain seq x y z
N MET A 1 54.20 -25.22 -18.51
CA MET A 1 52.92 -24.49 -18.53
C MET A 1 51.94 -25.18 -17.58
N LYS A 2 51.58 -24.57 -16.44
CA LYS A 2 50.36 -24.85 -15.61
C LYS A 2 50.45 -24.10 -14.25
N LEU A 3 50.69 -22.78 -14.27
CA LEU A 3 50.64 -21.93 -13.06
C LEU A 3 49.55 -20.85 -13.12
N GLY A 4 48.79 -20.77 -14.21
CA GLY A 4 47.76 -19.73 -14.43
C GLY A 4 46.36 -20.09 -13.92
N VAL A 5 46.05 -21.38 -13.73
CA VAL A 5 44.67 -21.84 -13.44
C VAL A 5 44.29 -21.65 -11.96
N ALA A 6 45.20 -21.91 -11.02
CA ALA A 6 44.92 -21.84 -9.60
C ALA A 6 44.62 -20.40 -9.10
N ARG A 7 45.27 -19.39 -9.68
CA ARG A 7 45.03 -17.97 -9.32
C ARG A 7 43.66 -17.45 -9.79
N GLY A 8 43.10 -18.01 -10.86
CA GLY A 8 41.78 -17.63 -11.38
C GLY A 8 40.62 -18.16 -10.55
N VAL A 9 40.74 -19.39 -10.04
CA VAL A 9 39.69 -20.07 -9.25
C VAL A 9 39.51 -19.43 -7.87
N VAL A 10 40.60 -19.04 -7.20
CA VAL A 10 40.55 -18.37 -5.89
C VAL A 10 39.92 -16.97 -6.00
N ARG A 11 40.18 -16.24 -7.09
CA ARG A 11 39.53 -14.94 -7.37
C ARG A 11 38.05 -15.11 -7.75
N ALA A 12 37.67 -16.19 -8.43
CA ALA A 12 36.29 -16.48 -8.77
C ALA A 12 35.45 -16.86 -7.53
N ALA A 13 36.01 -17.65 -6.61
CA ALA A 13 35.36 -17.99 -5.34
C ALA A 13 35.16 -16.77 -4.43
N GLY A 14 36.14 -15.86 -4.36
CA GLY A 14 36.01 -14.59 -3.65
C GLY A 14 34.94 -13.66 -4.27
N ARG A 15 34.87 -13.61 -5.61
CA ARG A 15 33.84 -12.85 -6.34
C ARG A 15 32.44 -13.43 -6.16
N ALA A 16 32.30 -14.76 -6.15
CA ALA A 16 31.03 -15.43 -5.88
C ALA A 16 30.52 -15.16 -4.47
N GLY A 17 31.41 -15.13 -3.47
CA GLY A 17 31.06 -14.74 -2.09
C GLY A 17 30.62 -13.29 -1.97
N ILE A 18 31.31 -12.37 -2.66
CA ILE A 18 30.94 -10.95 -2.69
C ILE A 18 29.58 -10.74 -3.37
N LEU A 19 29.34 -11.40 -4.53
CA LEU A 19 28.06 -11.31 -5.22
C LEU A 19 26.92 -11.88 -4.39
N ALA A 20 27.13 -13.00 -3.70
CA ALA A 20 26.13 -13.57 -2.79
C ALA A 20 25.82 -12.63 -1.60
N ALA A 21 26.83 -11.96 -1.05
CA ALA A 21 26.64 -10.97 0.00
C ALA A 21 25.86 -9.74 -0.50
N ILE A 22 26.17 -9.24 -1.69
CA ILE A 22 25.45 -8.13 -2.32
C ILE A 22 23.99 -8.53 -2.57
N LEU A 23 23.74 -9.71 -3.13
CA LEU A 23 22.38 -10.22 -3.36
C LEU A 23 21.57 -10.31 -2.06
N ARG A 24 22.18 -10.80 -0.97
CA ARG A 24 21.53 -10.84 0.35
C ARG A 24 21.24 -9.46 0.90
N ALA A 25 22.16 -8.51 0.75
CA ALA A 25 21.97 -7.13 1.18
C ALA A 25 20.86 -6.44 0.39
N VAL A 26 20.83 -6.61 -0.93
CA VAL A 26 19.75 -6.08 -1.80
C VAL A 26 18.42 -6.70 -1.42
N LEU A 27 18.36 -8.02 -1.23
CA LEU A 27 17.14 -8.70 -0.81
C LEU A 27 16.63 -8.18 0.53
N ALA A 28 17.51 -7.95 1.50
CA ALA A 28 17.14 -7.39 2.80
C ALA A 28 16.59 -5.96 2.67
N VAL A 29 17.19 -5.12 1.84
CA VAL A 29 16.72 -3.73 1.59
C VAL A 29 15.37 -3.73 0.88
N VAL A 30 15.14 -4.64 -0.07
CA VAL A 30 13.88 -4.74 -0.81
C VAL A 30 12.76 -5.34 0.05
N LEU A 31 13.06 -6.29 0.93
CA LEU A 31 12.07 -6.94 1.79
C LEU A 31 11.79 -6.17 3.10
N ALA A 32 12.73 -5.37 3.59
CA ALA A 32 12.57 -4.56 4.81
C ALA A 32 11.30 -3.68 4.81
N PRO A 33 10.94 -2.94 3.74
CA PRO A 33 9.75 -2.12 3.75
C PRO A 33 8.45 -2.94 3.83
N ILE A 34 8.42 -4.16 3.30
CA ILE A 34 7.22 -5.02 3.33
C ILE A 34 6.84 -5.39 4.77
N LEU A 35 7.84 -5.51 5.66
CA LEU A 35 7.62 -5.85 7.07
C LEU A 35 7.18 -4.65 7.92
N VAL A 36 7.31 -3.43 7.41
CA VAL A 36 6.96 -2.19 8.11
C VAL A 36 5.74 -1.50 7.47
N LEU A 37 5.17 -2.08 6.40
CA LEU A 37 3.92 -1.57 5.85
C LEU A 37 2.85 -1.68 6.95
N PRO A 38 2.21 -0.57 7.34
CA PRO A 38 1.08 -0.63 8.24
C PRO A 38 0.05 -1.58 7.62
N ALA A 39 -0.49 -2.49 8.43
CA ALA A 39 -1.59 -3.33 7.99
C ALA A 39 -2.67 -2.42 7.38
N PRO A 40 -3.24 -2.78 6.21
CA PRO A 40 -4.36 -2.01 5.68
C PRO A 40 -5.42 -1.95 6.76
N ALA A 41 -5.71 -0.74 7.24
CA ALA A 41 -6.85 -0.50 8.10
C ALA A 41 -8.08 -0.77 7.24
N TYR A 42 -8.62 -1.97 7.36
CA TYR A 42 -9.94 -2.28 6.85
C TYR A 42 -10.91 -1.50 7.71
N ALA A 43 -11.81 -0.75 7.08
CA ALA A 43 -13.00 -0.27 7.77
C ALA A 43 -13.76 -1.53 8.24
N ASP A 44 -13.61 -1.89 9.52
CA ASP A 44 -14.29 -3.03 10.12
C ASP A 44 -15.61 -2.65 10.78
N GLY A 45 -15.92 -1.34 10.78
CA GLY A 45 -17.15 -0.80 11.36
C GLY A 45 -18.35 -1.58 10.82
N ASP A 46 -19.16 -2.09 11.75
CA ASP A 46 -20.38 -2.79 11.40
C ASP A 46 -21.34 -1.77 10.76
N PRO A 47 -21.70 -1.91 9.48
CA PRO A 47 -22.58 -0.95 8.81
C PRO A 47 -23.99 -0.92 9.41
N SER A 48 -24.35 -1.90 10.27
CA SER A 48 -25.58 -1.86 11.05
C SER A 48 -25.53 -0.93 12.26
N GLU A 49 -24.34 -0.50 12.67
CA GLU A 49 -24.11 0.49 13.73
C GLU A 49 -23.98 1.93 13.19
N ASP A 50 -23.84 2.10 11.87
CA ASP A 50 -23.80 3.42 11.23
C ASP A 50 -25.16 4.12 11.31
N VAL A 51 -25.17 5.36 11.79
CA VAL A 51 -26.41 6.14 11.95
C VAL A 51 -26.34 7.44 11.15
N ILE A 52 -27.31 7.64 10.26
CA ILE A 52 -27.56 8.95 9.64
C ILE A 52 -28.23 9.85 10.67
N ARG A 53 -27.52 10.88 11.11
CA ARG A 53 -28.01 11.83 12.13
C ARG A 53 -28.89 12.91 11.52
N SER A 54 -28.52 13.37 10.33
CA SER A 54 -29.18 14.46 9.63
C SER A 54 -29.18 14.21 8.13
N LEU A 55 -30.29 14.59 7.49
CA LEU A 55 -30.45 14.64 6.05
C LEU A 55 -31.00 16.02 5.69
N ALA A 56 -30.23 16.79 4.93
CA ALA A 56 -30.68 18.02 4.31
C ALA A 56 -30.87 17.79 2.82
N VAL A 57 -32.05 18.13 2.30
CA VAL A 57 -32.38 18.03 0.89
C VAL A 57 -32.67 19.43 0.36
N ASP A 58 -31.86 19.87 -0.60
CA ASP A 58 -32.10 21.10 -1.37
C ASP A 58 -32.61 20.73 -2.76
N MET A 59 -33.69 21.38 -3.19
CA MET A 59 -34.31 21.14 -4.49
C MET A 59 -34.45 22.45 -5.24
N GLN A 60 -33.92 22.49 -6.46
CA GLN A 60 -33.99 23.65 -7.34
C GLN A 60 -34.63 23.25 -8.67
N VAL A 61 -35.63 24.03 -9.09
CA VAL A 61 -36.28 23.84 -10.39
C VAL A 61 -35.64 24.80 -11.39
N GLY A 62 -34.95 24.23 -12.38
CA GLY A 62 -34.36 24.99 -13.47
C GLY A 62 -35.42 25.62 -14.37
N SER A 63 -35.03 26.67 -15.10
CA SER A 63 -35.91 27.32 -16.09
C SER A 63 -36.26 26.41 -17.27
N ASP A 64 -35.56 25.30 -17.43
CA ASP A 64 -35.80 24.22 -18.39
C ASP A 64 -36.76 23.14 -17.86
N GLY A 65 -37.23 23.29 -16.61
CA GLY A 65 -38.10 22.33 -15.94
C GLY A 65 -37.35 21.13 -15.34
N VAL A 66 -36.01 21.10 -15.38
CA VAL A 66 -35.22 20.05 -14.73
C VAL A 66 -35.12 20.34 -13.23
N ILE A 67 -35.42 19.34 -12.41
CA ILE A 67 -35.25 19.43 -10.96
C ILE A 67 -33.85 18.93 -10.61
N GLN A 68 -33.05 19.81 -10.00
CA GLN A 68 -31.81 19.43 -9.35
C GLN A 68 -32.08 19.16 -7.88
N VAL A 69 -31.68 17.98 -7.41
CA VAL A 69 -31.80 17.57 -6.01
C VAL A 69 -30.39 17.40 -5.46
N THR A 70 -30.08 18.12 -4.40
CA THR A 70 -28.82 17.98 -3.66
C THR A 70 -29.14 17.45 -2.27
N GLU A 71 -28.56 16.30 -1.94
CA GLU A 71 -28.72 15.68 -0.63
C GLU A 71 -27.39 15.79 0.13
N THR A 72 -27.45 16.30 1.35
CA THR A 72 -26.32 16.37 2.27
C THR A 72 -26.65 15.52 3.48
N TYR A 73 -25.73 14.60 3.81
CA TYR A 73 -25.90 13.67 4.90
C TYR A 73 -24.85 13.90 5.99
N GLU A 74 -25.27 13.87 7.24
CA GLU A 74 -24.36 13.78 8.38
C GLU A 74 -24.41 12.36 8.95
N TRP A 75 -23.27 11.68 8.92
CA TRP A 75 -23.13 10.29 9.33
C TRP A 75 -22.27 10.21 10.58
N ASP A 76 -22.65 9.31 11.48
CA ASP A 76 -21.86 8.90 12.63
C ASP A 76 -21.45 7.45 12.40
N PHE A 77 -20.16 7.23 12.16
CA PHE A 77 -19.59 5.90 11.97
C PHE A 77 -19.15 5.39 13.34
N ALA A 78 -19.80 4.34 13.83
CA ALA A 78 -19.39 3.71 15.08
C ALA A 78 -18.03 3.03 14.87
N GLY A 79 -16.97 3.55 15.53
CA GLY A 79 -15.65 2.90 15.54
C GLY A 79 -14.43 3.76 15.18
N ALA A 80 -14.55 5.08 15.05
CA ALA A 80 -13.40 5.99 14.91
C ALA A 80 -12.83 6.48 16.25
#